data_AF-A0A434R2M2-F1
#
_entry.id   AF-A0A434R2M2-F1
#
_cell.length_a   1.000
_cell.length_b   1.000
_cell.length_c   1.000
_cell.angle_alpha   90.00
_cell.angle_beta   90.00
_cell.angle_gamma   90.00
#
_symmetry.space_group_name_H-M   'P 1'
#
loop_
_entity.id
_entity.type
_entity.pdbx_description
1 polymer ?
#
loop_
_entity_poly.entity_id
_entity_poly.type
_entity_poly.pdbx_seq_one_letter_code
_entity_poly.pdbx_strand_id
1 'polypeptide(L)'
;MGVSRSSKEQFDSRQILNALKAFRNGDFSVRIENSYEGLNGEIADTFNQIVELNDQMAREFARLSRVVGKDGRIGERGHVRNAKGSWESSVRSVNDLIEDMVQPTAEVARVIGAVAKG
;
A
#
# COMPACT_ATOMS: atom_id res chain seq x y z
N MET A 1 47.49 -4.93 -19.00
CA MET A 1 46.30 -5.80 -18.93
C MET A 1 45.24 -5.09 -18.11
N GLY A 2 44.40 -4.27 -18.76
CA GLY A 2 43.29 -3.60 -18.09
C GLY A 2 42.12 -4.56 -18.02
N VAL A 3 41.79 -5.05 -16.83
CA VAL A 3 40.56 -5.80 -16.60
C VAL A 3 39.41 -4.85 -16.93
N SER A 4 38.74 -5.09 -18.05
CA SER A 4 37.44 -4.48 -18.34
C SER A 4 36.52 -4.87 -17.18
N ARG A 5 36.27 -3.92 -16.26
CA ARG A 5 35.15 -4.05 -15.34
C ARG A 5 33.91 -4.18 -16.20
N SER A 6 33.31 -5.37 -16.10
CA SER A 6 32.17 -5.81 -16.86
C SER A 6 31.04 -4.78 -16.78
N SER A 7 30.40 -4.50 -17.90
CA SER A 7 29.20 -3.66 -18.03
C SER A 7 28.02 -4.07 -17.13
N LYS A 8 28.11 -5.23 -16.44
CA LYS A 8 27.16 -5.69 -15.43
C LYS A 8 27.19 -4.91 -14.10
N GLU A 9 28.25 -4.15 -13.81
CA GLU A 9 28.35 -3.35 -12.57
C GLU A 9 27.77 -1.92 -12.72
N GLN A 10 27.39 -1.52 -13.94
CA GLN A 10 26.96 -0.15 -14.20
C GLN A 10 25.44 -0.04 -14.05
N PHE A 11 25.01 0.66 -13.01
CA PHE A 11 23.62 1.01 -12.73
C PHE A 11 22.93 1.63 -13.96
N ASP A 12 22.02 0.88 -14.58
CA ASP A 12 21.35 1.33 -15.79
C ASP A 12 20.20 2.28 -15.44
N SER A 13 20.45 3.57 -15.62
CA SER A 13 19.45 4.63 -15.42
C SER A 13 18.18 4.42 -16.24
N ARG A 14 18.24 3.71 -17.38
CA ARG A 14 17.05 3.38 -18.18
C ARG A 14 16.20 2.31 -17.52
N GLN A 15 16.81 1.30 -16.92
CA GLN A 15 16.10 0.26 -16.17
C GLN A 15 15.31 0.88 -15.01
N ILE A 16 15.93 1.79 -14.27
CA ILE A 16 15.30 2.48 -13.13
C ILE A 16 14.19 3.40 -13.61
N LEU A 17 14.42 4.17 -14.68
CA LEU A 17 13.38 5.01 -15.24
C LEU A 17 12.16 4.19 -15.67
N ASN A 18 12.37 3.00 -16.24
CA ASN A 18 11.29 2.10 -16.60
C ASN A 18 10.60 1.54 -15.35
N ALA A 19 11.34 1.18 -14.31
CA ALA A 19 10.78 0.73 -13.04
C ALA A 19 9.94 1.81 -12.36
N LEU A 20 10.44 3.05 -12.30
CA LEU A 20 9.71 4.22 -11.79
C LEU A 20 8.45 4.50 -12.61
N LYS A 21 8.51 4.40 -13.94
CA LYS A 21 7.33 4.56 -14.81
C LYS A 21 6.28 3.47 -14.56
N ALA A 22 6.70 2.22 -14.42
CA ALA A 22 5.81 1.10 -14.10
C ALA A 22 5.15 1.31 -12.74
N PHE A 23 5.94 1.61 -11.71
CA PHE A 23 5.46 1.90 -10.37
C PHE A 23 4.47 3.07 -10.35
N ARG A 24 4.80 4.18 -11.03
CA ARG A 24 3.91 5.34 -11.18
C ARG A 24 2.57 4.97 -11.82
N ASN A 25 2.56 3.98 -12.71
CA ASN A 25 1.36 3.49 -13.37
C ASN A 25 0.61 2.42 -12.54
N GLY A 26 1.02 2.19 -11.29
CA GLY A 26 0.38 1.23 -10.38
C GLY A 26 0.83 -0.22 -10.57
N ASP A 27 1.87 -0.48 -11.35
CA ASP A 27 2.45 -1.82 -11.41
C ASP A 27 3.34 -2.05 -10.19
N PHE A 28 2.78 -2.73 -9.19
CA PHE A 28 3.51 -3.11 -7.98
C PHE A 28 4.23 -4.46 -8.07
N SER A 29 4.24 -5.09 -9.24
CA SER A 29 5.03 -6.30 -9.50
C SER A 29 6.46 -5.99 -9.96
N VAL A 30 6.71 -4.75 -10.41
CA VAL A 30 8.02 -4.32 -10.90
C VAL A 30 9.09 -4.40 -9.80
N ARG A 31 10.27 -4.90 -10.16
CA ARG A 31 11.43 -4.96 -9.28
C ARG A 31 12.68 -4.51 -10.03
N ILE A 32 13.61 -3.90 -9.31
CA ILE A 32 14.98 -3.66 -9.78
C ILE A 32 15.85 -4.80 -9.27
N GLU A 33 16.68 -5.36 -10.12
CA GLU A 33 17.60 -6.44 -9.75
C GLU A 33 18.60 -5.95 -8.70
N ASN A 34 18.79 -6.72 -7.62
CA ASN A 34 19.71 -6.36 -6.54
C ASN A 34 21.12 -6.93 -6.74
N SER A 35 21.60 -6.95 -7.99
CA SER A 35 22.96 -7.39 -8.31
C SER A 35 23.99 -6.26 -8.23
N TYR A 36 23.57 -5.08 -7.77
CA TYR A 36 24.42 -3.89 -7.67
C TYR A 36 25.05 -3.79 -6.29
N GLU A 37 26.32 -3.39 -6.23
CA GLU A 37 27.01 -3.12 -4.96
C GLU A 37 26.94 -1.62 -4.60
N GLY A 38 27.13 -1.32 -3.31
CA GLY A 38 27.17 0.05 -2.78
C GLY A 38 25.86 0.81 -2.97
N LEU A 39 25.96 2.11 -3.23
CA LEU A 39 24.81 3.02 -3.35
C LEU A 39 23.77 2.57 -4.38
N ASN A 40 24.20 1.93 -5.47
CA ASN A 40 23.30 1.46 -6.52
C ASN A 40 22.41 0.30 -6.05
N GLY A 41 22.97 -0.61 -5.23
CA GLY A 41 22.20 -1.67 -4.57
C GLY A 41 21.23 -1.10 -3.54
N GLU A 42 21.69 -0.14 -2.73
CA GLU A 42 20.83 0.53 -1.74
C GLU A 42 19.64 1.25 -2.40
N ILE A 43 19.84 1.89 -3.56
CA ILE A 43 18.75 2.49 -4.32
C ILE A 43 17.77 1.42 -4.83
N ALA A 44 18.27 0.32 -5.39
CA ALA A 44 17.44 -0.78 -5.89
C ALA A 44 16.59 -1.40 -4.77
N ASP A 45 17.20 -1.66 -3.62
CA ASP A 45 16.53 -2.20 -2.44
C ASP A 45 15.51 -1.23 -1.87
N THR A 46 15.86 0.05 -1.74
CA THR A 46 14.94 1.08 -1.26
C THR A 46 13.73 1.22 -2.19
N PHE A 47 13.96 1.22 -3.50
CA PHE A 47 12.87 1.23 -4.48
C PHE A 47 11.97 0.02 -4.32
N ASN A 48 12.54 -1.20 -4.27
CA ASN A 48 11.77 -2.42 -4.11
C ASN A 48 10.93 -2.42 -2.83
N GLN A 49 11.46 -1.89 -1.72
CA GLN A 49 10.73 -1.74 -0.46
C GLN A 49 9.56 -0.75 -0.57
N ILE A 50 9.71 0.35 -1.31
CA ILE A 50 8.63 1.32 -1.55
C ILE A 50 7.51 0.68 -2.39
N VAL A 51 7.86 -0.07 -3.44
CA VAL A 51 6.91 -0.79 -4.28
C VAL A 51 6.15 -1.84 -3.46
N GLU A 52 6.86 -2.59 -2.63
CA GLU A 52 6.29 -3.61 -1.75
C GLU A 52 5.32 -3.01 -0.73
N LEU A 53 5.66 -1.88 -0.10
CA LEU A 53 4.75 -1.18 0.80
C LEU A 53 3.47 -0.74 0.08
N ASN A 54 3.57 -0.25 -1.16
CA ASN A 54 2.41 0.14 -1.95
C ASN A 54 1.53 -1.06 -2.34
N ASP A 55 2.12 -2.21 -2.71
CA ASP A 55 1.36 -3.44 -2.95
C ASP A 55 0.57 -3.86 -1.71
N GLN A 56 1.23 -3.83 -0.53
CA GLN A 56 0.58 -4.17 0.74
C GLN A 56 -0.57 -3.22 1.07
N MET A 57 -0.39 -1.91 0.88
CA MET A 57 -1.47 -0.94 1.08
C MET A 57 -2.65 -1.17 0.12
N ALA A 58 -2.38 -1.40 -1.16
CA ALA A 58 -3.42 -1.64 -2.15
C ALA A 58 -4.23 -2.91 -1.84
N ARG A 59 -3.55 -4.00 -1.47
CA ARG A 59 -4.20 -5.25 -1.04
C ARG A 59 -5.03 -5.06 0.22
N GLU A 60 -4.52 -4.31 1.18
CA GLU A 60 -5.24 -4.07 2.44
C GLU A 60 -6.49 -3.22 2.22
N PHE A 61 -6.42 -2.19 1.36
CA PHE A 61 -7.59 -1.40 0.99
C PHE A 61 -8.62 -2.22 0.20
N ALA A 62 -8.17 -3.11 -0.69
CA ALA A 62 -9.07 -4.05 -1.37
C ALA A 62 -9.75 -5.01 -0.39
N ARG A 63 -9.00 -5.51 0.61
CA ARG A 63 -9.57 -6.33 1.69
C ARG A 63 -10.62 -5.56 2.48
N LEU A 64 -10.32 -4.35 2.92
CA LEU A 64 -11.26 -3.50 3.67
C LEU A 64 -12.52 -3.16 2.87
N SER A 65 -12.37 -2.82 1.58
CA SER A 65 -13.50 -2.57 0.68
C SER A 65 -14.45 -3.77 0.63
N ARG A 66 -13.92 -5.00 0.62
CA ARG A 66 -14.72 -6.22 0.68
C ARG A 66 -15.33 -6.43 2.07
N VAL A 67 -14.50 -6.47 3.10
CA VAL A 67 -14.91 -6.91 4.45
C VAL A 67 -15.83 -5.90 5.13
N VAL A 68 -15.51 -4.61 5.05
CA VAL A 68 -16.33 -3.54 5.62
C VAL A 68 -17.47 -3.18 4.66
N GLY A 69 -17.15 -2.94 3.39
CA GLY A 69 -18.11 -2.40 2.43
C GLY A 69 -19.13 -3.42 1.92
N LYS A 70 -18.71 -4.66 1.60
CA LYS A 70 -19.59 -5.69 1.04
C LYS A 70 -20.13 -6.64 2.10
N ASP A 71 -19.28 -7.09 3.01
CA ASP A 71 -19.66 -8.05 4.05
C ASP A 71 -20.25 -7.36 5.31
N GLY A 72 -20.23 -6.02 5.36
CA GLY A 72 -20.83 -5.23 6.45
C GLY A 72 -20.11 -5.31 7.79
N ARG A 73 -18.86 -5.82 7.83
CA ARG A 73 -18.11 -6.02 9.08
C ARG A 73 -17.43 -4.72 9.51
N ILE A 74 -18.21 -3.76 9.96
CA ILE A 74 -17.77 -2.39 10.33
C ILE A 74 -16.84 -2.31 11.55
N GLY A 75 -16.60 -3.41 12.27
CA GLY A 75 -15.61 -3.50 13.34
C GLY A 75 -14.19 -3.80 12.85
N GLU A 76 -14.02 -4.21 11.59
CA GLU A 76 -12.72 -4.53 11.02
C GLU A 76 -11.92 -3.26 10.72
N ARG A 77 -10.60 -3.34 10.89
CA ARG A 77 -9.68 -2.22 10.68
C ARG A 77 -8.50 -2.66 9.83
N GLY A 78 -7.93 -1.69 9.13
CA GLY A 78 -6.77 -1.85 8.27
C GLY A 78 -5.48 -1.80 9.06
N HIS A 79 -4.53 -2.64 8.68
CA HIS A 79 -3.16 -2.56 9.15
C HIS A 79 -2.17 -2.95 8.05
N VAL A 80 -1.09 -2.18 7.90
CA VAL A 80 -0.03 -2.46 6.93
C VAL A 80 1.31 -2.50 7.65
N ARG A 81 1.99 -3.64 7.55
CA ARG A 81 3.28 -3.83 8.21
C ARG A 81 4.30 -2.86 7.62
N ASN A 82 5.13 -2.27 8.48
CA ASN A 82 6.18 -1.30 8.11
C ASN A 82 5.68 0.03 7.54
N ALA A 83 4.35 0.28 7.47
CA ALA A 83 3.85 1.62 7.22
C ALA A 83 4.28 2.54 8.37
N LYS A 84 4.93 3.65 8.04
CA LYS A 84 5.44 4.65 8.99
C LYS A 84 5.18 6.04 8.44
N GLY A 85 5.13 7.04 9.33
CA GLY A 85 4.93 8.44 8.94
C GLY A 85 3.63 8.62 8.17
N SER A 86 3.67 9.32 7.04
CA SER A 86 2.47 9.60 6.23
C SER A 86 1.73 8.34 5.78
N TRP A 87 2.42 7.23 5.54
CA TRP A 87 1.77 5.97 5.16
C TRP A 87 0.94 5.37 6.30
N GLU A 88 1.45 5.43 7.53
CA GLU A 88 0.70 5.02 8.72
C GLU A 88 -0.52 5.93 8.92
N SER A 89 -0.34 7.25 8.76
CA SER A 89 -1.45 8.21 8.81
C SER A 89 -2.51 7.92 7.76
N SER A 90 -2.14 7.50 6.54
CA SER A 90 -3.13 7.10 5.51
C SER A 90 -3.95 5.89 5.94
N VAL A 91 -3.32 4.87 6.54
CA VAL A 91 -4.07 3.71 7.09
C VAL A 91 -5.00 4.17 8.22
N ARG A 92 -4.54 5.08 9.08
CA ARG A 92 -5.36 5.65 10.15
C ARG A 92 -6.56 6.42 9.61
N SER A 93 -6.38 7.27 8.60
CA SER A 93 -7.50 8.00 7.98
C SER A 93 -8.55 7.06 7.37
N VAL A 94 -8.14 5.93 6.79
CA VAL A 94 -9.12 4.92 6.31
C VAL A 94 -9.87 4.27 7.47
N ASN A 95 -9.20 4.01 8.59
CA ASN A 95 -9.82 3.47 9.80
C ASN A 95 -10.81 4.46 10.43
N ASP A 96 -10.47 5.75 10.46
CA ASP A 96 -11.36 6.81 10.94
C ASP A 96 -12.61 6.91 10.07
N LEU A 97 -12.46 6.85 8.73
CA LEU A 97 -13.60 6.80 7.80
C LEU A 97 -14.51 5.60 8.06
N ILE A 98 -13.95 4.42 8.36
CA ILE A 98 -14.75 3.23 8.71
C ILE A 98 -15.53 3.47 10.00
N GLU A 99 -14.91 4.08 11.01
CA GLU A 99 -15.54 4.42 12.28
C GLU A 99 -16.69 5.42 12.12
N ASP A 100 -16.49 6.44 11.28
CA ASP A 100 -17.51 7.44 10.98
C ASP A 100 -18.74 6.84 10.27
N MET A 101 -18.62 5.71 9.57
CA MET A 101 -19.77 5.01 8.97
C MET A 101 -20.56 4.15 9.98
N VAL A 102 -19.96 3.78 11.12
CA VAL A 102 -20.62 3.00 12.17
C VAL A 102 -21.70 3.82 12.86
N GLN A 103 -21.42 5.09 13.17
CA GLN A 103 -22.30 5.91 14.01
C GLN A 103 -23.67 6.20 13.36
N PRO A 104 -23.76 6.64 12.10
CA PRO A 104 -25.04 6.91 11.45
C PRO A 104 -25.92 5.66 11.31
N THR A 105 -25.30 4.50 11.02
CA THR A 105 -26.02 3.23 10.82
C THR A 105 -26.66 2.75 12.12
N ALA A 106 -25.97 2.88 13.25
CA ALA A 106 -26.50 2.51 14.57
C ALA A 106 -27.67 3.42 15.01
N GLU A 107 -27.59 4.72 14.73
CA GLU A 107 -28.68 5.67 14.99
C GLU A 107 -29.93 5.34 14.17
N VAL A 108 -29.78 5.07 12.87
CA VAL A 108 -30.89 4.71 11.98
C VAL A 108 -31.56 3.41 12.43
N ALA A 109 -30.78 2.39 12.79
CA ALA A 109 -31.32 1.12 13.32
C ALA A 109 -32.14 1.33 14.60
N ARG A 110 -31.68 2.22 15.50
CA ARG A 110 -32.40 2.56 16.72
C ARG A 110 -33.73 3.27 16.43
N VAL A 111 -33.72 4.23 15.51
CA VAL A 111 -34.94 4.96 15.10
C VAL A 111 -35.98 4.02 14.48
N ILE A 112 -35.57 3.14 13.55
CA ILE A 112 -36.49 2.15 12.94
C ILE A 112 -37.07 1.22 14.02
N GLY A 113 -36.24 0.74 14.93
CA GLY A 113 -36.68 -0.11 16.04
C GLY A 113 -37.66 0.58 17.00
N ALA A 114 -37.52 1.89 17.20
CA ALA A 114 -38.46 2.69 17.98
C ALA A 114 -39.80 2.89 17.25
N VAL A 115 -39.77 3.14 15.94
CA VAL A 115 -40.99 3.25 15.10
C VAL A 115 -41.77 1.93 15.07
N ALA A 116 -41.09 0.79 14.95
CA ALA A 116 -41.76 -0.52 14.91
C ALA A 116 -42.40 -0.96 16.25
N LYS A 117 -42.05 -0.30 17.36
CA LYS A 117 -42.63 -0.54 18.70
C LYS A 117 -43.70 0.49 19.08
N GLY A 118 -43.90 1.52 18.26
CA GLY A 118 -44.90 2.57 18.43
C GLY A 118 -46.17 2.30 17.65
#